data_AF-A0A1P8V0P5-F1
#
_entry.id   AF-A0A1P8V0P5-F1
#
_cell.length_a   1.000
_cell.length_b   1.000
_cell.length_c   1.000
_cell.angle_alpha   90.00
_cell.angle_beta   90.00
_cell.angle_gamma   90.00
#
_symmetry.space_group_name_H-M   'P 1'
#
loop_
_entity.id
_entity.type
_entity.pdbx_description
1 polymer ?
#
loop_
_entity_poly.entity_id
_entity_poly.type
_entity_poly.pdbx_seq_one_letter_code
_entity_poly.pdbx_strand_id
1 'polypeptide(L)'
;MSAPLPRDLSDLQSALRAKLEEAELLAMTSLDEIETLTTLLGQLTAPGSGTEDKSGAESAAREEMRHRLAGALQRPASPQVAAPERQKAALMADPLFDATWYLQTYPDVAESGMDPAAHYLSAGAFEGRDPGPAFDTIAYYLANPDIADAGWPALSHYLMFGRAAGRRLA
;
A
#
# COMPACT_ATOMS: atom_id res chain seq x y z
N MET A 1 24.15 5.79 -26.12
CA MET A 1 25.29 6.68 -26.41
C MET A 1 25.62 7.41 -25.11
N SER A 2 26.82 7.25 -24.53
CA SER A 2 27.18 7.95 -23.27
C SER A 2 27.49 9.42 -23.55
N ALA A 3 26.84 10.32 -22.82
CA ALA A 3 27.18 11.74 -22.85
C ALA A 3 28.60 11.96 -22.28
N PRO A 4 29.39 12.89 -22.84
CA PRO A 4 30.72 13.22 -22.33
C PRO A 4 30.64 13.81 -20.90
N LEU A 5 31.67 13.55 -20.08
CA LEU A 5 31.75 14.08 -18.71
C LEU A 5 31.85 15.63 -18.73
N PRO A 6 31.11 16.33 -17.85
CA PRO A 6 31.10 17.80 -17.80
C PRO A 6 32.46 18.34 -17.37
N ARG A 7 32.93 19.42 -18.02
CA ARG A 7 34.29 19.96 -17.81
C ARG A 7 34.33 21.20 -16.92
N ASP A 8 33.21 21.88 -16.72
CA ASP A 8 33.06 23.01 -15.79
C ASP A 8 31.63 23.14 -15.20
N LEU A 9 31.39 24.18 -14.40
CA LEU A 9 30.09 24.43 -13.74
C LEU A 9 28.94 24.66 -14.74
N SER A 10 29.23 25.30 -15.88
CA SER A 10 28.23 25.57 -16.92
C SER A 10 27.84 24.27 -17.65
N ASP A 11 28.82 23.40 -17.90
CA ASP A 11 28.57 22.06 -18.45
C ASP A 11 27.73 21.21 -17.49
N LEU A 12 28.02 21.27 -16.18
CA LEU A 12 27.26 20.54 -15.17
C LEU A 12 25.81 21.04 -15.06
N GLN A 13 25.59 22.36 -15.06
CA GLN A 13 24.26 22.96 -15.06
C GLN A 13 23.45 22.56 -16.29
N SER A 14 24.09 22.56 -17.47
CA SER A 14 23.45 22.15 -18.72
C SER A 14 23.09 20.68 -18.71
N ALA A 15 23.97 19.81 -18.21
CA ALA A 15 23.71 18.38 -18.07
C ALA A 15 22.58 18.08 -17.08
N LEU A 16 22.55 18.78 -15.94
CA LEU A 16 21.49 18.63 -14.95
C LEU A 16 20.14 19.08 -15.50
N ARG A 17 20.11 20.21 -16.21
CA ARG A 17 18.90 20.70 -16.87
C ARG A 17 18.36 19.70 -17.90
N ALA A 18 19.24 19.15 -18.74
CA ALA A 18 18.84 18.14 -19.72
C ALA A 18 18.28 16.87 -19.04
N LYS A 19 18.87 16.46 -17.91
CA LYS A 19 18.36 15.34 -17.11
C LYS A 19 17.02 15.64 -16.44
N LEU A 20 16.80 16.89 -16.02
CA LEU A 20 15.51 17.33 -15.49
C LEU A 20 14.43 17.31 -16.59
N GLU A 21 14.73 17.85 -17.78
CA GLU A 21 13.81 17.84 -18.92
C GLU A 21 13.48 16.40 -19.38
N GLU A 22 14.46 15.49 -19.38
CA GLU A 22 14.26 14.06 -19.67
C GLU A 22 13.32 13.41 -18.63
N ALA A 23 13.52 13.72 -17.34
CA ALA A 23 12.68 13.19 -16.26
C ALA A 23 11.26 13.77 -16.29
N GLU A 24 11.11 15.06 -16.63
CA GLU A 24 9.81 15.72 -16.79
C GLU A 24 9.02 15.12 -17.95
N LEU A 25 9.68 14.87 -19.09
CA LEU A 25 9.05 14.23 -20.24
C LEU A 25 8.58 12.81 -19.89
N LEU A 26 9.43 12.02 -19.22
CA LEU A 26 9.07 10.67 -18.77
C LEU A 26 7.87 10.70 -17.82
N ALA A 27 7.86 11.62 -16.85
CA ALA A 27 6.77 11.77 -15.90
C ALA A 27 5.46 12.15 -16.59
N MET A 28 5.50 13.04 -17.58
CA MET A 28 4.33 13.47 -18.33
C MET A 28 3.75 12.32 -19.18
N THR A 29 4.60 11.48 -19.79
CA THR A 29 4.16 10.28 -20.50
C THR A 29 3.52 9.26 -19.56
N SER A 30 4.12 9.02 -18.39
CA SER A 30 3.52 8.09 -17.42
C SER A 30 2.18 8.59 -16.87
N LEU A 31 1.99 9.91 -16.71
CA LEU A 31 0.71 10.49 -16.30
C LEU A 31 -0.38 10.31 -17.37
N ASP A 32 -0.06 10.52 -18.65
CA ASP A 32 -0.97 10.30 -19.79
C ASP A 32 -1.40 8.82 -19.90
N GLU A 33 -0.45 7.91 -19.68
CA GLU A 33 -0.72 6.47 -19.65
C GLU A 33 -1.65 6.09 -18.48
N ILE A 34 -1.42 6.66 -17.29
CA ILE A 34 -2.31 6.46 -16.12
C ILE A 34 -3.72 6.98 -16.41
N GLU A 35 -3.87 8.16 -17.01
CA GLU A 35 -5.17 8.73 -17.37
C GLU A 35 -5.90 7.86 -18.40
N THR A 36 -5.17 7.37 -19.40
CA THR A 36 -5.68 6.44 -20.41
C THR A 36 -6.17 5.13 -19.78
N LEU A 37 -5.35 4.52 -18.92
CA LEU A 37 -5.71 3.29 -18.22
C LEU A 37 -6.89 3.48 -17.27
N THR A 38 -6.96 4.64 -16.58
CA THR A 38 -8.09 4.99 -15.72
C THR A 38 -9.39 5.09 -16.53
N THR A 39 -9.34 5.71 -17.70
CA THR A 39 -10.48 5.80 -18.62
C THR A 39 -10.94 4.43 -19.10
N LEU A 40 -10.00 3.58 -19.53
CA LEU A 40 -10.30 2.22 -19.98
C LEU A 40 -10.87 1.35 -18.85
N LEU A 41 -10.35 1.48 -17.64
CA LEU A 41 -10.89 0.81 -16.46
C LEU A 41 -12.34 1.22 -16.21
N GLY A 42 -12.65 2.53 -16.28
CA GLY A 42 -14.00 3.06 -16.12
C GLY A 42 -15.00 2.46 -17.11
N GLN A 43 -14.57 2.23 -18.36
CA GLN A 43 -15.40 1.61 -19.41
C GLN A 43 -15.67 0.12 -19.15
N LEU A 44 -14.71 -0.60 -18.56
CA LEU A 44 -14.87 -2.01 -18.18
C LEU A 44 -15.68 -2.20 -16.90
N THR A 45 -15.71 -1.19 -16.02
CA THR A 45 -16.44 -1.23 -14.74
C THR A 45 -17.85 -0.64 -14.80
N ALA A 46 -18.34 -0.24 -15.98
CA ALA A 46 -19.70 0.27 -16.13
C ALA A 46 -20.71 -0.78 -15.61
N PRO A 47 -21.47 -0.51 -14.53
CA PRO A 47 -22.34 -1.51 -13.96
C PRO A 47 -23.54 -1.73 -14.89
N GLY A 48 -23.76 -2.99 -15.28
CA GLY A 48 -25.10 -3.44 -15.62
C GLY A 48 -26.03 -3.07 -14.46
N SER A 49 -27.11 -2.36 -14.77
CA SER A 49 -28.10 -1.88 -13.82
C SER A 49 -28.79 -3.05 -13.12
N GLY A 50 -28.22 -3.50 -12.00
CA GLY A 50 -28.83 -4.40 -11.05
C GLY A 50 -28.68 -3.79 -9.68
N THR A 51 -29.78 -3.32 -9.10
CA THR A 51 -29.87 -3.05 -7.67
C THR A 51 -29.88 -4.39 -6.93
N GLU A 52 -28.75 -5.07 -6.94
CA GLU A 52 -28.51 -6.25 -6.12
C GLU A 52 -27.91 -5.78 -4.79
N ASP A 53 -28.32 -6.46 -3.73
CA ASP A 53 -28.04 -6.19 -2.32
C ASP A 53 -26.53 -5.93 -2.08
N LYS A 54 -26.15 -4.65 -2.06
CA LYS A 54 -24.76 -4.20 -1.90
C LYS A 54 -24.11 -4.74 -0.61
N SER A 55 -24.91 -5.02 0.42
CA SER A 55 -24.40 -5.52 1.70
C SER A 55 -23.91 -6.97 1.61
N GLY A 56 -24.61 -7.81 0.84
CA GLY A 56 -24.21 -9.20 0.60
C GLY A 56 -22.94 -9.31 -0.24
N ALA A 57 -22.84 -8.48 -1.29
CA ALA A 57 -21.66 -8.42 -2.14
C ALA A 57 -20.41 -7.92 -1.39
N GLU A 58 -20.56 -6.92 -0.52
CA GLU A 58 -19.46 -6.41 0.31
C GLU A 58 -18.97 -7.46 1.32
N SER A 59 -19.89 -8.16 1.99
CA SER A 59 -19.54 -9.24 2.91
C SER A 59 -18.76 -10.37 2.20
N ALA A 60 -19.20 -10.77 1.00
CA ALA A 60 -18.53 -11.81 0.22
C ALA A 60 -17.12 -11.38 -0.21
N ALA A 61 -16.95 -10.13 -0.67
CA ALA A 61 -15.65 -9.60 -1.05
C ALA A 61 -14.66 -9.55 0.13
N ARG A 62 -15.12 -9.14 1.32
CA ARG A 62 -14.28 -9.11 2.52
C ARG A 62 -13.82 -10.51 2.93
N GLU A 63 -14.70 -11.51 2.81
CA GLU A 63 -14.36 -12.90 3.12
C GLU A 63 -13.35 -13.49 2.13
N GLU A 64 -13.57 -13.28 0.83
CA GLU A 64 -12.62 -13.67 -0.21
C GLU A 64 -11.24 -13.04 0.03
N MET A 65 -11.21 -11.75 0.41
CA MET A 65 -9.96 -11.07 0.74
C MET A 65 -9.24 -11.72 1.93
N ARG A 66 -9.96 -12.09 3.01
CA ARG A 66 -9.35 -12.80 4.15
C ARG A 66 -8.73 -14.13 3.73
N HIS A 67 -9.41 -14.89 2.88
CA HIS A 67 -8.86 -16.14 2.35
C HIS A 67 -7.58 -15.91 1.54
N ARG A 68 -7.56 -14.88 0.69
CA ARG A 68 -6.37 -14.51 -0.09
C ARG A 68 -5.19 -14.10 0.80
N LEU A 69 -5.45 -13.31 1.85
CA LEU A 69 -4.41 -12.86 2.79
C LEU A 69 -3.83 -14.03 3.60
N ALA A 70 -4.67 -14.99 4.02
CA ALA A 70 -4.18 -16.20 4.68
C ALA A 70 -3.20 -17.01 3.80
N GLY A 71 -3.41 -17.00 2.48
CA GLY A 71 -2.47 -17.57 1.52
C GLY A 71 -1.18 -16.74 1.36
N ALA A 72 -1.24 -15.43 1.52
CA ALA A 72 -0.08 -14.53 1.41
C ALA A 72 0.96 -14.77 2.53
N LEU A 73 0.52 -15.12 3.75
CA LEU A 73 1.41 -15.47 4.87
C LEU A 73 2.33 -16.66 4.59
N GLN A 74 1.92 -17.56 3.70
CA GLN A 74 2.69 -18.78 3.37
C GLN A 74 3.76 -18.52 2.31
N ARG A 75 3.83 -17.30 1.76
CA ARG A 75 4.74 -16.94 0.68
C ARG A 75 5.96 -16.21 1.25
N PRO A 76 7.17 -16.43 0.70
CA PRO A 76 8.34 -15.67 1.12
C PRO A 76 8.13 -14.19 0.82
N ALA A 77 8.46 -13.33 1.79
CA ALA A 77 8.34 -11.88 1.64
C ALA A 77 9.13 -11.39 0.42
N SER A 78 8.51 -10.56 -0.41
CA SER A 78 9.15 -9.99 -1.59
C SER A 78 10.37 -9.14 -1.18
N PRO A 79 11.49 -9.15 -1.93
CA PRO A 79 12.67 -8.32 -1.63
C PRO A 79 12.40 -6.81 -1.60
N GLN A 80 11.25 -6.40 -2.14
CA GLN A 80 10.81 -5.02 -2.23
C GLN A 80 10.20 -4.51 -0.90
N VAL A 81 9.86 -5.40 0.03
CA VAL A 81 9.31 -5.03 1.33
C VAL A 81 10.39 -4.33 2.16
N ALA A 82 10.08 -3.14 2.67
CA ALA A 82 11.02 -2.37 3.48
C ALA A 82 11.44 -3.16 4.74
N ALA A 83 12.66 -2.90 5.22
CA ALA A 83 13.19 -3.55 6.42
C ALA A 83 12.20 -3.41 7.60
N PRO A 84 11.95 -4.49 8.37
CA PRO A 84 10.94 -4.51 9.44
C PRO A 84 11.06 -3.34 10.42
N GLU A 85 12.29 -2.92 10.75
CA GLU A 85 12.52 -1.79 11.66
C GLU A 85 12.01 -0.46 11.11
N ARG A 86 12.15 -0.22 9.81
CA ARG A 86 11.65 1.00 9.17
C ARG A 86 10.13 1.01 9.15
N GLN A 87 9.52 -0.14 8.92
CA GLN A 87 8.07 -0.30 8.95
C GLN A 87 7.54 -0.08 10.37
N LYS A 88 8.16 -0.71 11.37
CA LYS A 88 7.79 -0.54 12.78
C LYS A 88 7.91 0.92 13.21
N ALA A 89 9.01 1.59 12.87
CA ALA A 89 9.18 3.01 13.16
C ALA A 89 8.10 3.88 12.52
N ALA A 90 7.70 3.58 11.29
CA ALA A 90 6.62 4.30 10.62
C ALA A 90 5.27 4.11 11.33
N LEU A 91 4.93 2.87 11.72
CA LEU A 91 3.71 2.57 12.48
C LEU A 91 3.68 3.33 13.81
N MET A 92 4.74 3.20 14.61
CA MET A 92 4.80 3.79 15.95
C MET A 92 4.79 5.33 15.96
N ALA A 93 5.11 5.96 14.83
CA ALA A 93 5.10 7.41 14.68
C ALA A 93 3.74 7.97 14.22
N ASP A 94 2.77 7.11 13.88
CA ASP A 94 1.51 7.53 13.28
C ASP A 94 0.29 7.14 14.14
N PRO A 95 -0.70 8.05 14.31
CA PRO A 95 -1.88 7.78 15.13
C PRO A 95 -2.81 6.69 14.56
N LEU A 96 -2.62 6.26 13.30
CA LEU A 96 -3.37 5.15 12.73
C LEU A 96 -3.00 3.79 13.35
N PHE A 97 -1.84 3.69 14.01
CA PHE A 97 -1.48 2.54 14.82
C PHE A 97 -1.64 2.88 16.31
N ASP A 98 -2.58 2.21 16.98
CA ASP A 98 -2.78 2.35 18.41
C ASP A 98 -2.46 1.03 19.10
N ALA A 99 -1.26 0.94 19.67
CA ALA A 99 -0.78 -0.25 20.35
C ALA A 99 -1.67 -0.67 21.54
N THR A 100 -2.24 0.31 22.26
CA THR A 100 -3.08 0.02 23.43
C THR A 100 -4.42 -0.54 22.99
N TRP A 101 -5.04 0.12 22.01
CA TRP A 101 -6.28 -0.36 21.40
C TRP A 101 -6.07 -1.73 20.76
N TYR A 102 -4.97 -1.94 20.04
CA TYR A 102 -4.66 -3.21 19.37
C TYR A 102 -4.61 -4.38 20.35
N LEU A 103 -3.92 -4.22 21.48
CA LEU A 103 -3.83 -5.26 22.51
C LEU A 103 -5.16 -5.49 23.25
N GLN A 104 -5.99 -4.46 23.39
CA GLN A 104 -7.34 -4.59 23.97
C GLN A 104 -8.30 -5.31 23.01
N THR A 105 -8.19 -5.03 21.72
CA THR A 105 -9.02 -5.63 20.67
C THR A 105 -8.61 -7.06 20.35
N TYR A 106 -7.33 -7.39 20.52
CA TYR A 106 -6.75 -8.70 20.21
C TYR A 106 -6.09 -9.35 21.43
N PRO A 107 -6.89 -9.96 22.33
CA PRO A 107 -6.38 -10.54 23.57
C PRO A 107 -5.35 -11.66 23.37
N ASP A 108 -5.46 -12.41 22.27
CA ASP A 108 -4.51 -13.46 21.90
C ASP A 108 -3.09 -12.90 21.68
N VAL A 109 -2.99 -11.69 21.12
CA VAL A 109 -1.72 -10.99 20.97
C VAL A 109 -1.20 -10.52 22.33
N ALA A 110 -2.08 -9.98 23.18
CA ALA A 110 -1.71 -9.56 24.53
C ALA A 110 -1.21 -10.72 25.39
N GLU A 111 -1.88 -11.87 25.32
CA GLU A 111 -1.50 -13.10 26.02
C GLU A 111 -0.19 -13.69 25.50
N SER A 112 0.11 -13.52 24.21
CA SER A 112 1.39 -13.96 23.63
C SER A 112 2.60 -13.17 24.15
N GLY A 113 2.37 -11.95 24.68
CA GLY A 113 3.44 -11.02 25.09
C GLY A 113 4.25 -10.45 23.92
N MET A 114 3.82 -10.67 22.68
CA MET A 114 4.48 -10.12 21.49
C MET A 114 4.29 -8.60 21.41
N ASP A 115 5.30 -7.90 20.90
CA ASP A 115 5.18 -6.49 20.56
C ASP A 115 4.06 -6.28 19.51
N PRO A 116 3.07 -5.40 19.74
CA PRO A 116 1.89 -5.30 18.88
C PRO A 116 2.23 -4.81 17.47
N ALA A 117 3.23 -3.94 17.32
CA ALA A 117 3.65 -3.46 16.00
C ALA A 117 4.36 -4.58 15.22
N ALA A 118 5.22 -5.36 15.89
CA ALA A 118 5.84 -6.54 15.31
C ALA A 118 4.78 -7.55 14.88
N HIS A 119 3.80 -7.85 15.75
CA HIS A 119 2.70 -8.75 15.43
C HIS A 119 1.92 -8.27 14.20
N TYR A 120 1.53 -7.00 14.17
CA TYR A 120 0.77 -6.45 13.04
C TYR A 120 1.54 -6.60 11.72
N LEU A 121 2.85 -6.30 11.73
CA LEU A 121 3.70 -6.39 10.53
C LEU A 121 3.93 -7.83 10.06
N SER A 122 4.09 -8.79 10.98
CA SER A 122 4.40 -10.17 10.63
C SER A 122 3.17 -11.02 10.32
N ALA A 123 2.04 -10.74 10.97
CA ALA A 123 0.85 -11.58 10.92
C ALA A 123 -0.45 -10.77 10.87
N GLY A 124 -0.63 -9.81 11.78
CA GLY A 124 -1.92 -9.14 12.02
C GLY A 124 -2.53 -8.51 10.78
N ALA A 125 -1.74 -7.83 9.93
CA ALA A 125 -2.26 -7.25 8.69
C ALA A 125 -2.85 -8.33 7.74
N PHE A 126 -2.20 -9.48 7.63
CA PHE A 126 -2.64 -10.58 6.77
C PHE A 126 -3.71 -11.47 7.42
N GLU A 127 -3.88 -11.37 8.73
CA GLU A 127 -5.06 -11.89 9.43
C GLU A 127 -6.27 -10.96 9.27
N GLY A 128 -6.10 -9.82 8.59
CA GLY A 128 -7.15 -8.82 8.40
C GLY A 128 -7.46 -8.00 9.65
N ARG A 129 -6.51 -7.93 10.60
CA ARG A 129 -6.66 -7.14 11.83
C ARG A 129 -6.43 -5.67 11.55
N ASP A 130 -7.17 -4.83 12.25
CA ASP A 130 -7.04 -3.39 12.16
C ASP A 130 -5.92 -2.93 13.12
N PRO A 131 -5.02 -2.03 12.71
CA PRO A 131 -3.93 -1.52 13.56
C PRO A 131 -4.42 -0.51 14.61
N GLY A 132 -5.63 0.00 14.44
CA GLY A 132 -6.24 1.07 15.22
C GLY A 132 -7.64 1.38 14.71
N PRO A 133 -8.45 2.15 15.46
CA PRO A 133 -9.85 2.40 15.14
C PRO A 133 -10.07 3.25 13.88
N ALA A 134 -9.01 3.87 13.34
CA ALA A 134 -9.07 4.78 12.20
C ALA A 134 -8.53 4.17 10.90
N PHE A 135 -8.31 2.85 10.86
CA PHE A 135 -7.79 2.17 9.68
C PHE A 135 -8.48 0.81 9.50
N ASP A 136 -9.16 0.62 8.38
CA ASP A 136 -9.75 -0.66 7.97
C ASP A 136 -8.77 -1.42 7.07
N THR A 137 -8.15 -2.47 7.60
CA THR A 137 -7.14 -3.25 6.89
C THR A 137 -7.72 -3.97 5.68
N ILE A 138 -8.90 -4.58 5.82
CA ILE A 138 -9.52 -5.35 4.73
C ILE A 138 -9.99 -4.40 3.62
N ALA A 139 -10.62 -3.27 3.97
CA ALA A 139 -11.05 -2.30 2.97
C ALA A 139 -9.85 -1.70 2.22
N TYR A 140 -8.73 -1.47 2.91
CA TYR A 140 -7.50 -1.05 2.24
C TYR A 140 -7.01 -2.09 1.24
N TYR A 141 -6.99 -3.39 1.58
CA TYR A 141 -6.61 -4.42 0.62
C TYR A 141 -7.62 -4.61 -0.52
N LEU A 142 -8.92 -4.43 -0.27
CA LEU A 142 -9.94 -4.47 -1.32
C LEU A 142 -9.73 -3.34 -2.35
N ALA A 143 -9.36 -2.14 -1.89
CA ALA A 143 -9.02 -1.04 -2.76
C ALA A 143 -7.65 -1.21 -3.45
N ASN A 144 -6.78 -2.06 -2.91
CA ASN A 144 -5.37 -2.21 -3.31
C ASN A 144 -4.92 -3.68 -3.29
N PRO A 145 -5.52 -4.57 -4.10
CA PRO A 145 -5.32 -6.02 -4.00
C PRO A 145 -3.90 -6.47 -4.41
N ASP A 146 -3.21 -5.66 -5.21
CA ASP A 146 -1.80 -5.84 -5.58
C ASP A 146 -0.87 -5.80 -4.36
N ILE A 147 -1.23 -5.02 -3.33
CA ILE A 147 -0.44 -4.86 -2.10
C ILE A 147 -0.50 -6.13 -1.24
N ALA A 148 -1.66 -6.80 -1.22
CA ALA A 148 -1.83 -8.10 -0.57
C ALA A 148 -0.91 -9.16 -1.23
N ASP A 149 -0.93 -9.23 -2.56
CA ASP A 149 -0.12 -10.20 -3.32
C ASP A 149 1.38 -9.97 -3.18
N ALA A 150 1.80 -8.70 -3.08
CA ALA A 150 3.18 -8.32 -2.90
C ALA A 150 3.71 -8.64 -1.48
N GLY A 151 2.83 -9.01 -0.54
CA GLY A 151 3.19 -9.35 0.84
C GLY A 151 3.47 -8.11 1.69
N TRP A 152 2.81 -6.99 1.42
CA TRP A 152 2.95 -5.77 2.20
C TRP A 152 1.90 -5.68 3.31
N PRO A 153 2.29 -5.38 4.57
CA PRO A 153 1.34 -5.03 5.62
C PRO A 153 0.60 -3.73 5.25
N ALA A 154 -0.72 -3.72 5.35
CA ALA A 154 -1.59 -2.65 4.83
C ALA A 154 -1.19 -1.25 5.31
N LEU A 155 -1.17 -1.03 6.63
CA LEU A 155 -0.83 0.29 7.18
C LEU A 155 0.62 0.67 6.89
N SER A 156 1.55 -0.28 6.91
CA SER A 156 2.95 -0.04 6.53
C SER A 156 3.05 0.50 5.11
N HIS A 157 2.39 -0.16 4.14
CA HIS A 157 2.36 0.32 2.76
C HIS A 157 1.69 1.69 2.63
N TYR A 158 0.59 1.90 3.36
CA TYR A 158 -0.11 3.20 3.35
C TYR A 158 0.80 4.34 3.83
N LEU A 159 1.46 4.18 4.97
CA LEU A 159 2.31 5.22 5.54
C LEU A 159 3.55 5.51 4.68
N MET A 160 4.10 4.47 4.04
CA MET A 160 5.32 4.60 3.25
C MET A 160 5.08 5.11 1.82
N PHE A 161 3.94 4.77 1.21
CA PHE A 161 3.66 5.07 -0.20
C PHE A 161 2.23 5.56 -0.43
N GLY A 162 1.25 4.89 0.16
CA GLY A 162 -0.18 5.15 -0.11
C GLY A 162 -0.63 6.58 0.23
N ARG A 163 -0.15 7.14 1.34
CA ARG A 163 -0.49 8.51 1.78
C ARG A 163 0.03 9.56 0.79
N ALA A 164 1.27 9.42 0.31
CA ALA A 164 1.85 10.32 -0.68
C ALA A 164 1.20 10.14 -2.07
N ALA A 165 0.76 8.92 -2.40
CA ALA A 165 0.05 8.62 -3.64
C ALA A 165 -1.45 8.96 -3.61
N GLY A 166 -1.95 9.62 -2.55
CA GLY A 166 -3.35 10.04 -2.44
C GLY A 166 -4.34 8.87 -2.29
N ARG A 167 -3.89 7.67 -1.92
CA ARG A 167 -4.78 6.53 -1.68
C ARG A 167 -5.70 6.85 -0.50
N ARG A 168 -6.99 6.62 -0.65
CA ARG A 168 -7.97 6.88 0.41
C ARG A 168 -7.95 5.77 1.45
N LEU A 169 -8.04 6.17 2.71
CA LEU A 169 -8.53 5.30 3.78
C LEU A 169 -10.03 5.14 3.51
N ALA A 170 -10.47 3.90 3.32
CA ALA A 170 -11.87 3.59 3.10
C ALA A 170 -12.64 3.65 4.43
#